data_AF-G0QFP2-F1
#
_entry.id   AF-G0QFP2-F1
#
_cell.length_a   1.000
_cell.length_b   1.000
_cell.length_c   1.000
_cell.angle_alpha   90.00
_cell.angle_beta   90.00
_cell.angle_gamma   90.00
#
_symmetry.space_group_name_H-M   'P 1'
#
loop_
_entity.id
_entity.type
_entity.pdbx_description
1 polymer ?
#
loop_
_entity_poly.entity_id
_entity_poly.type
_entity_poly.pdbx_seq_one_letter_code
_entity_poly.pdbx_strand_id
1 'polypeptide(L)'
;MKSAYITIGIVALSVLTGAGLSAVDDSVSLPSLDENQSQEGHDHGSHAHEDSSPTNYTLGSDHGHALFYVNLNGSEYDFSREKFQLRSSYVHLENSKPHIVHKHAENVTWSFFLETMNIKLDRSNKTCITIEQNKSCGKASVVLNGDRPDTLDRKIRQGDNFAIVLPKSNETIQDYMDNDLPEDYKPDDGRSIALEIDIMDYSVENPV
;
A
#
# COMPACT_ATOMS: atom_id res chain seq x y z
N MET A 1 17.90 50.15 -0.21
CA MET A 1 17.99 50.06 1.26
C MET A 1 16.60 50.20 1.86
N LYS A 2 15.90 49.09 2.15
CA LYS A 2 14.73 49.04 3.04
C LYS A 2 14.73 47.67 3.75
N SER A 3 14.41 47.73 5.04
CA SER A 3 14.90 46.88 6.12
C SER A 3 14.22 45.52 6.23
N ALA A 4 14.99 44.53 6.70
CA ALA A 4 14.53 43.23 7.16
C ALA A 4 13.97 43.33 8.59
N TYR A 5 12.90 42.57 8.87
CA TYR A 5 12.45 42.27 10.23
C TYR A 5 12.40 40.75 10.37
N ILE A 6 13.21 40.22 11.28
CA ILE A 6 13.22 38.80 11.68
C ILE A 6 12.49 38.73 13.02
N THR A 7 11.34 38.06 13.05
CA THR A 7 10.59 37.79 14.29
C THR A 7 10.95 36.38 14.74
N ILE A 8 11.67 36.27 15.86
CA ILE A 8 11.97 34.98 16.50
C ILE A 8 10.82 34.67 17.47
N GLY A 9 9.96 33.71 17.09
CA GLY A 9 8.92 33.18 17.96
C GLY A 9 9.51 32.12 18.90
N ILE A 10 9.48 32.39 20.21
CA ILE A 10 9.82 31.42 21.25
C ILE A 10 8.58 30.56 21.49
N VAL A 11 8.66 29.25 21.21
CA VAL A 11 7.63 28.28 21.61
C VAL A 11 8.06 27.66 22.94
N ALA A 12 7.28 27.95 23.99
CA ALA A 12 7.45 27.34 25.30
C ALA A 12 6.94 25.89 25.28
N LEU A 13 7.82 24.95 25.62
CA LEU A 13 7.53 23.52 25.74
C LEU A 13 7.11 23.22 27.18
N SER A 14 5.83 22.91 27.40
CA SER A 14 5.32 22.45 28.69
C SER A 14 5.26 20.92 28.72
N VAL A 15 6.09 20.32 29.57
CA VAL A 15 6.12 18.89 29.90
C VAL A 15 5.01 18.63 30.93
N LEU A 16 4.05 17.76 30.60
CA LEU A 16 3.16 17.15 31.59
C LEU A 16 3.62 15.71 31.86
N THR A 17 4.20 15.50 33.04
CA THR A 17 4.34 14.19 33.67
C THR A 17 3.03 13.81 34.35
N GLY A 18 2.55 12.60 34.12
CA GLY A 18 1.42 12.02 34.86
C GLY A 18 1.58 10.51 34.98
N ALA A 19 2.13 10.07 36.11
CA ALA A 19 2.16 8.69 36.55
C ALA A 19 0.80 8.31 37.17
N GLY A 20 0.39 7.05 37.00
CA GLY A 20 -0.79 6.51 37.68
C GLY A 20 -0.89 5.00 37.51
N LEU A 21 -0.19 4.26 38.39
CA LEU A 21 -0.47 2.84 38.68
C LEU A 21 -1.80 2.74 39.44
N SER A 22 -2.60 1.71 39.16
CA SER A 22 -3.51 1.10 40.13
C SER A 22 -3.79 -0.34 39.70
N ALA A 23 -3.15 -1.29 40.38
CA ALA A 23 -3.53 -2.68 40.38
C ALA A 23 -4.69 -2.87 41.38
N VAL A 24 -5.69 -3.66 41.00
CA VAL A 24 -6.63 -4.29 41.92
C VAL A 24 -6.86 -5.72 41.45
N ASP A 25 -6.50 -6.62 42.37
CA ASP A 25 -6.63 -8.07 42.36
C ASP A 25 -8.05 -8.41 42.86
N ASP A 26 -8.76 -9.31 42.20
CA ASP A 26 -9.87 -10.01 42.84
C ASP A 26 -10.10 -11.38 42.19
N SER A 27 -9.61 -12.38 42.90
CA SER A 27 -9.83 -13.81 42.72
C SER A 27 -11.28 -14.21 42.99
N VAL A 28 -11.95 -14.88 42.03
CA VAL A 28 -13.15 -15.69 42.31
C VAL A 28 -13.10 -17.00 41.51
N SER A 29 -13.44 -18.07 42.22
CA SER A 29 -13.33 -19.49 41.89
C SER A 29 -14.11 -19.98 40.67
N LEU A 30 -13.49 -20.97 39.99
CA LEU A 30 -14.10 -21.85 38.99
C LEU A 30 -15.14 -22.79 39.60
N PRO A 31 -16.18 -23.17 38.84
CA PRO A 31 -16.68 -24.53 38.84
C PRO A 31 -16.42 -25.21 37.48
N SER A 32 -15.89 -26.42 37.56
CA SER A 32 -15.76 -27.40 36.49
C SER A 32 -17.13 -27.82 35.95
N LEU A 33 -17.33 -27.76 34.64
CA LEU A 33 -18.29 -28.59 33.94
C LEU A 33 -17.64 -29.11 32.64
N ASP A 34 -17.41 -30.42 32.67
CA ASP A 34 -17.14 -31.30 31.55
C ASP A 34 -18.49 -31.58 30.88
N GLU A 35 -18.68 -31.26 29.60
CA GLU A 35 -19.58 -32.01 28.73
C GLU A 35 -19.38 -31.64 27.25
N ASN A 36 -18.84 -32.62 26.55
CA ASN A 36 -18.88 -32.87 25.11
C ASN A 36 -20.24 -32.50 24.47
N GLN A 37 -20.22 -31.59 23.49
CA GLN A 37 -21.29 -31.52 22.48
C GLN A 37 -20.78 -30.92 21.16
N SER A 38 -20.79 -31.79 20.16
CA SER A 38 -20.72 -31.48 18.73
C SER A 38 -21.89 -30.58 18.31
N GLN A 39 -21.60 -29.40 17.76
CA GLN A 39 -22.54 -28.58 16.99
C GLN A 39 -21.82 -28.12 15.72
N GLU A 40 -22.14 -28.73 14.58
CA GLU A 40 -23.19 -28.26 13.66
C GLU A 40 -22.85 -26.90 13.04
N GLY A 41 -22.35 -27.01 11.80
CA GLY A 41 -21.87 -25.91 10.97
C GLY A 41 -22.90 -24.81 10.82
N HIS A 42 -22.47 -23.60 11.15
CA HIS A 42 -23.17 -22.39 10.80
C HIS A 42 -22.67 -21.94 9.43
N ASP A 43 -23.46 -22.29 8.43
CA ASP A 43 -23.44 -21.77 7.07
C ASP A 43 -23.72 -20.26 7.11
N HIS A 44 -22.66 -19.46 7.01
CA HIS A 44 -22.76 -18.08 6.59
C HIS A 44 -22.37 -18.03 5.13
N GLY A 45 -23.40 -18.09 4.28
CA GLY A 45 -23.30 -17.98 2.83
C GLY A 45 -22.38 -16.85 2.41
N SER A 46 -21.17 -17.22 2.01
CA SER A 46 -20.30 -16.36 1.25
C SER A 46 -20.97 -16.13 -0.10
N HIS A 47 -21.39 -14.88 -0.34
CA HIS A 47 -21.64 -14.42 -1.69
C HIS A 47 -20.34 -14.55 -2.48
N ALA A 48 -20.19 -15.69 -3.14
CA ALA A 48 -19.17 -15.93 -4.13
C ALA A 48 -19.41 -14.96 -5.28
N HIS A 49 -18.67 -13.86 -5.29
CA HIS A 49 -18.27 -13.27 -6.55
C HIS A 49 -17.26 -14.23 -7.17
N GLU A 50 -17.72 -15.03 -8.13
CA GLU A 50 -16.83 -15.66 -9.11
C GLU A 50 -16.06 -14.54 -9.82
N ASP A 51 -14.79 -14.37 -9.46
CA ASP A 51 -13.85 -13.59 -10.25
C ASP A 51 -12.53 -14.37 -10.40
N SER A 52 -11.82 -14.01 -11.45
CA SER A 52 -11.06 -14.89 -12.32
C SER A 52 -9.59 -15.09 -11.89
N SER A 53 -9.12 -16.35 -12.06
CA SER A 53 -7.73 -16.85 -12.05
C SER A 53 -7.10 -17.25 -10.68
N PRO A 54 -6.72 -18.54 -10.48
CA PRO A 54 -6.05 -18.99 -9.26
C PRO A 54 -4.58 -18.57 -9.33
N THR A 55 -4.31 -17.32 -9.00
CA THR A 55 -2.95 -16.87 -8.73
C THR A 55 -2.56 -17.42 -7.36
N ASN A 56 -1.83 -18.53 -7.36
CA ASN A 56 -1.26 -19.10 -6.13
C ASN A 56 -0.10 -18.19 -5.68
N TYR A 57 -0.42 -17.16 -4.91
CA TYR A 57 0.57 -16.32 -4.25
C TYR A 57 1.14 -17.07 -3.06
N THR A 58 2.45 -17.30 -3.06
CA THR A 58 3.15 -17.83 -1.88
C THR A 58 3.86 -16.66 -1.20
N LEU A 59 3.44 -16.32 0.02
CA LEU A 59 4.05 -15.24 0.77
C LEU A 59 5.53 -15.54 1.03
N GLY A 60 6.40 -14.55 0.84
CA GLY A 60 7.85 -14.66 0.96
C GLY A 60 8.54 -15.36 -0.20
N SER A 61 7.83 -15.77 -1.26
CA SER A 61 8.44 -16.48 -2.39
C SER A 61 9.31 -15.59 -3.28
N ASP A 62 9.12 -14.29 -3.23
CA ASP A 62 9.94 -13.31 -3.96
C ASP A 62 9.82 -11.95 -3.29
N HIS A 63 10.89 -11.16 -3.29
CA HIS A 63 10.90 -9.82 -2.73
C HIS A 63 11.36 -8.84 -3.79
N GLY A 64 10.59 -7.78 -4.02
CA GLY A 64 11.01 -6.71 -4.93
C GLY A 64 10.37 -5.37 -4.66
N HIS A 65 10.99 -4.34 -5.20
CA HIS A 65 10.53 -2.96 -5.14
C HIS A 65 10.28 -2.38 -6.53
N ALA A 66 9.28 -1.52 -6.66
CA ALA A 66 8.93 -0.83 -7.89
C ALA A 66 8.43 0.59 -7.58
N LEU A 67 8.29 1.41 -8.63
CA LEU A 67 7.75 2.76 -8.55
C LEU A 67 6.32 2.81 -9.08
N PHE A 68 5.46 3.55 -8.38
CA PHE A 68 4.09 3.83 -8.80
C PHE A 68 3.72 5.30 -8.65
N TYR A 69 3.20 5.87 -9.74
CA TYR A 69 2.77 7.26 -9.79
C TYR A 69 1.39 7.41 -10.42
N VAL A 70 0.60 8.33 -9.87
CA VAL A 70 -0.64 8.78 -10.51
C VAL A 70 -0.68 10.29 -10.50
N ASN A 71 -0.82 10.90 -11.67
CA ASN A 71 -1.07 12.34 -11.81
C ASN A 71 -2.45 12.58 -12.40
N LEU A 72 -3.27 13.30 -11.67
CA LEU A 72 -4.62 13.68 -12.06
C LEU A 72 -4.69 15.18 -12.29
N ASN A 73 -4.80 15.56 -13.55
CA ASN A 73 -4.97 16.94 -14.01
C ASN A 73 -3.85 17.88 -13.53
N GLY A 74 -2.59 17.44 -13.59
CA GLY A 74 -1.44 18.26 -13.19
C GLY A 74 -1.16 18.25 -11.69
N SER A 75 -1.74 17.29 -10.96
CA SER A 75 -1.50 17.09 -9.54
C SER A 75 -1.24 15.61 -9.28
N GLU A 76 -0.07 15.31 -8.75
CA GLU A 76 0.25 13.97 -8.27
C GLU A 76 -0.68 13.59 -7.12
N TYR A 77 -1.16 12.35 -7.14
CA TYR A 77 -2.04 11.82 -6.13
C TYR A 77 -1.22 11.38 -4.91
N ASP A 78 -1.59 11.90 -3.74
CA ASP A 78 -0.92 11.58 -2.49
C ASP A 78 -1.41 10.24 -1.91
N PHE A 79 -0.56 9.21 -2.03
CA PHE A 79 -0.80 7.90 -1.44
C PHE A 79 -0.19 7.71 -0.05
N SER A 80 0.36 8.75 0.59
CA SER A 80 1.05 8.63 1.89
C SER A 80 0.10 8.32 3.05
N ARG A 81 -1.20 8.53 2.84
CA ARG A 81 -2.25 8.29 3.83
C ARG A 81 -2.33 6.80 4.16
N GLU A 82 -2.43 6.49 5.45
CA GLU A 82 -2.51 5.13 6.02
C GLU A 82 -3.47 4.19 5.27
N LYS A 83 -4.62 4.69 4.82
CA LYS A 83 -5.61 3.91 4.05
C LYS A 83 -5.10 3.31 2.73
N PHE A 84 -3.94 3.74 2.24
CA PHE A 84 -3.27 3.26 1.04
C PHE A 84 -2.01 2.44 1.36
N GLN A 85 -1.63 2.36 2.63
CA GLN A 85 -0.43 1.67 3.09
C GLN A 85 -0.80 0.24 3.52
N LEU A 86 0.13 -0.70 3.36
CA LEU A 86 0.04 -2.08 3.90
C LEU A 86 -1.28 -2.82 3.56
N ARG A 87 -1.82 -2.61 2.35
CA ARG A 87 -3.15 -3.11 1.94
C ARG A 87 -3.22 -4.61 1.67
N SER A 88 -2.08 -5.23 1.41
CA SER A 88 -1.96 -6.67 1.20
C SER A 88 -0.59 -7.13 1.68
N SER A 89 -0.56 -8.32 2.28
CA SER A 89 0.70 -8.97 2.67
C SER A 89 1.54 -9.37 1.47
N TYR A 90 0.94 -9.54 0.29
CA TYR A 90 1.66 -9.90 -0.94
C TYR A 90 2.28 -8.71 -1.66
N VAL A 91 1.64 -7.53 -1.57
CA VAL A 91 2.12 -6.28 -2.18
C VAL A 91 1.46 -5.07 -1.55
N HIS A 92 2.21 -4.00 -1.31
CA HIS A 92 1.68 -2.77 -0.74
C HIS A 92 2.57 -1.56 -1.07
N LEU A 93 2.13 -0.37 -0.66
CA LEU A 93 3.02 0.79 -0.56
C LEU A 93 3.76 0.78 0.78
N GLU A 94 5.05 1.08 0.71
CA GLU A 94 6.00 1.04 1.81
C GLU A 94 5.83 2.24 2.75
N ASN A 95 5.48 2.03 4.03
CA ASN A 95 5.71 2.93 5.17
C ASN A 95 5.79 4.45 4.88
N SER A 96 4.68 5.05 4.43
CA SER A 96 4.59 6.50 4.11
C SER A 96 5.49 6.98 2.95
N LYS A 97 6.02 6.06 2.15
CA LYS A 97 6.70 6.29 0.88
C LYS A 97 5.70 6.05 -0.25
N PRO A 98 4.92 7.07 -0.65
CA PRO A 98 3.73 6.91 -1.51
C PRO A 98 3.99 6.33 -2.90
N HIS A 99 5.26 6.25 -3.31
CA HIS A 99 5.66 5.80 -4.64
C HIS A 99 6.34 4.43 -4.64
N ILE A 100 6.75 3.91 -3.48
CA ILE A 100 7.49 2.66 -3.40
C ILE A 100 6.49 1.53 -3.24
N VAL A 101 6.32 0.75 -4.29
CA VAL A 101 5.60 -0.52 -4.26
C VAL A 101 6.56 -1.58 -3.74
N HIS A 102 6.14 -2.28 -2.70
CA HIS A 102 6.89 -3.34 -2.05
C HIS A 102 6.13 -4.66 -2.19
N LYS A 103 6.77 -5.66 -2.77
CA LYS A 103 6.19 -6.96 -3.14
C LYS A 103 6.87 -8.09 -2.36
N HIS A 104 6.07 -9.03 -1.85
CA HIS A 104 6.52 -10.19 -1.07
C HIS A 104 6.13 -11.54 -1.69
N ALA A 105 5.57 -11.60 -2.90
CA ALA A 105 5.23 -12.86 -3.55
C ALA A 105 5.54 -12.85 -5.06
N GLU A 106 5.87 -14.02 -5.59
CA GLU A 106 5.88 -14.25 -7.03
C GLU A 106 4.48 -14.07 -7.63
N ASN A 107 4.42 -13.83 -8.95
CA ASN A 107 3.19 -13.76 -9.74
C ASN A 107 2.25 -12.59 -9.45
N VAL A 108 2.53 -11.75 -8.45
CA VAL A 108 1.80 -10.51 -8.19
C VAL A 108 1.84 -9.60 -9.43
N THR A 109 0.67 -9.15 -9.88
CA THR A 109 0.52 -8.30 -11.07
C THR A 109 0.20 -6.85 -10.71
N TRP A 110 0.43 -5.94 -11.66
CA TRP A 110 0.02 -4.54 -11.53
C TRP A 110 -1.51 -4.40 -11.38
N SER A 111 -2.29 -5.25 -12.06
CA SER A 111 -3.75 -5.31 -11.93
C SER A 111 -4.17 -5.63 -10.49
N PHE A 112 -3.60 -6.68 -9.90
CA PHE A 112 -3.86 -7.05 -8.51
C PHE A 112 -3.43 -5.95 -7.54
N PHE A 113 -2.25 -5.34 -7.73
CA PHE A 113 -1.83 -4.21 -6.90
C PHE A 113 -2.85 -3.06 -6.91
N LEU A 114 -3.33 -2.64 -8.09
CA LEU A 114 -4.36 -1.59 -8.18
C LEU A 114 -5.66 -1.97 -7.48
N GLU A 115 -6.06 -3.24 -7.53
CA GLU A 115 -7.23 -3.76 -6.82
C GLU A 115 -7.09 -3.61 -5.30
N THR A 116 -5.94 -3.98 -4.72
CA THR A 116 -5.67 -3.83 -3.27
C THR A 116 -5.76 -2.37 -2.80
N MET A 117 -5.49 -1.44 -3.72
CA MET A 117 -5.52 0.01 -3.51
C MET A 117 -6.89 0.63 -3.80
N ASN A 118 -7.89 -0.18 -4.17
CA ASN A 118 -9.21 0.25 -4.63
C ASN A 118 -9.12 1.30 -5.77
N ILE A 119 -8.22 1.02 -6.73
CA ILE A 119 -8.02 1.82 -7.95
C ILE A 119 -8.58 1.04 -9.13
N LYS A 120 -9.50 1.65 -9.88
CA LYS A 120 -10.07 1.06 -11.10
C LYS A 120 -9.62 1.87 -12.32
N LEU A 121 -9.15 1.17 -13.35
CA LEU A 121 -8.73 1.77 -14.61
C LEU A 121 -9.57 1.22 -15.77
N ASP A 122 -10.34 2.07 -16.43
CA ASP A 122 -11.11 1.76 -17.64
C ASP A 122 -10.43 2.42 -18.85
N ARG A 123 -10.18 1.63 -19.91
CA ARG A 123 -9.50 2.06 -21.15
C ARG A 123 -10.31 1.78 -22.42
N SER A 124 -11.60 1.45 -22.28
CA SER A 124 -12.45 0.99 -23.38
C SER A 124 -12.70 2.05 -24.47
N ASN A 125 -12.80 3.34 -24.10
CA ASN A 125 -13.03 4.44 -25.04
C ASN A 125 -12.18 5.66 -24.69
N LYS A 126 -12.40 6.21 -23.49
CA LYS A 126 -11.50 7.19 -22.85
C LYS A 126 -10.92 6.56 -21.61
N THR A 127 -9.71 6.96 -21.24
CA THR A 127 -9.13 6.46 -19.99
C THR A 127 -9.82 7.14 -18.81
N CYS A 128 -10.38 6.32 -17.93
CA CYS A 128 -10.95 6.75 -16.66
C CYS A 128 -10.26 6.02 -15.53
N ILE A 129 -9.78 6.77 -14.54
CA ILE A 129 -9.25 6.24 -13.30
C ILE A 129 -10.22 6.60 -12.18
N THR A 130 -10.57 5.62 -11.36
CA THR A 130 -11.35 5.81 -10.14
C THR A 130 -10.46 5.43 -8.97
N ILE A 131 -10.20 6.38 -8.09
CA ILE A 131 -9.51 6.13 -6.82
C ILE A 131 -10.55 6.33 -5.73
N GLU A 132 -10.86 5.25 -5.02
CA GLU A 132 -11.99 5.21 -4.08
C GLU A 132 -13.34 5.50 -4.78
N GLN A 133 -13.88 6.72 -4.60
CA GLN A 133 -15.13 7.18 -5.19
C GLN A 133 -14.92 8.31 -6.20
N ASN A 134 -13.68 8.77 -6.35
CA ASN A 134 -13.34 9.91 -7.20
C ASN A 134 -12.92 9.41 -8.58
N LYS A 135 -13.77 9.68 -9.59
CA LYS A 135 -13.53 9.31 -10.98
C LYS A 135 -13.00 10.49 -11.78
N SER A 136 -11.84 10.31 -12.42
CA SER A 136 -11.24 11.25 -13.36
C SER A 136 -11.11 10.59 -14.72
N CYS A 137 -11.53 11.29 -15.79
CA CYS A 137 -11.47 10.76 -17.16
C CYS A 137 -10.86 11.78 -18.10
N GLY A 138 -10.05 11.31 -19.05
CA GLY A 138 -9.45 12.17 -20.06
C GLY A 138 -8.53 11.42 -21.01
N LYS A 139 -7.74 12.18 -21.76
CA LYS A 139 -6.60 11.64 -22.48
C LYS A 139 -5.53 11.30 -21.44
N ALA A 140 -5.28 10.02 -21.22
CA ALA A 140 -4.28 9.57 -20.26
C ALA A 140 -3.12 8.87 -20.96
N SER A 141 -1.95 8.89 -20.30
CA SER A 141 -0.87 7.96 -20.57
C SER A 141 -0.81 6.95 -19.43
N VAL A 142 -0.85 5.67 -19.78
CA VAL A 142 -0.64 4.55 -18.87
C VAL A 142 0.62 3.86 -19.36
N VAL A 143 1.70 3.95 -18.59
CA VAL A 143 3.04 3.55 -19.04
C VAL A 143 3.73 2.74 -17.96
N LEU A 144 4.32 1.62 -18.37
CA LEU A 144 5.14 0.73 -17.57
C LEU A 144 6.51 0.60 -18.24
N ASN A 145 7.55 1.08 -17.57
CA ASN A 145 8.94 1.07 -18.07
C ASN A 145 9.10 1.71 -19.46
N GLY A 146 8.41 2.83 -19.71
CA GLY A 146 8.41 3.52 -21.00
C GLY A 146 7.43 2.97 -22.05
N ASP A 147 6.91 1.75 -21.86
CA ASP A 147 5.97 1.11 -22.78
C ASP A 147 4.52 1.32 -22.38
N ARG A 148 3.61 1.34 -23.36
CA ARG A 148 2.15 1.32 -23.11
C ARG A 148 1.68 -0.13 -23.04
N PRO A 149 1.40 -0.69 -21.84
CA PRO A 149 0.98 -2.08 -21.74
C PRO A 149 -0.45 -2.26 -22.30
N ASP A 150 -0.71 -3.38 -22.98
CA ASP A 150 -2.06 -3.74 -23.43
C ASP A 150 -2.95 -4.15 -22.24
N THR A 151 -2.39 -4.93 -21.31
CA THR A 151 -3.04 -5.37 -20.07
C THR A 151 -2.17 -5.05 -18.84
N LEU A 152 -2.77 -5.00 -17.65
CA LEU A 152 -2.05 -4.82 -16.39
C LEU A 152 -1.77 -6.14 -15.66
N ASP A 153 -2.00 -7.29 -16.31
CA ASP A 153 -1.69 -8.62 -15.76
C ASP A 153 -0.20 -8.96 -15.83
N ARG A 154 0.64 -7.96 -16.12
CA ARG A 154 2.09 -8.09 -16.07
C ARG A 154 2.53 -8.19 -14.62
N LYS A 155 3.35 -9.21 -14.33
CA LYS A 155 3.99 -9.40 -13.01
C LYS A 155 4.88 -8.20 -12.69
N ILE A 156 4.78 -7.71 -11.47
CA ILE A 156 5.63 -6.65 -10.93
C ILE A 156 7.05 -7.20 -10.75
N ARG A 157 8.04 -6.47 -11.27
CA ARG A 157 9.47 -6.80 -11.13
C ARG A 157 10.22 -5.72 -10.37
N GLN A 158 11.36 -6.11 -9.81
CA GLN A 158 12.33 -5.18 -9.23
C GLN A 158 12.67 -4.08 -10.24
N GLY A 159 12.54 -2.82 -9.83
CA GLY A 159 12.84 -1.65 -10.65
C GLY A 159 11.79 -1.29 -11.69
N ASP A 160 10.63 -1.96 -11.73
CA ASP A 160 9.54 -1.51 -12.59
C ASP A 160 9.12 -0.08 -12.19
N ASN A 161 8.76 0.74 -13.19
CA ASN A 161 8.27 2.10 -13.02
C ASN A 161 6.94 2.24 -13.75
N PHE A 162 5.86 2.35 -12.98
CA PHE A 162 4.49 2.43 -13.48
C PHE A 162 3.89 3.81 -13.20
N ALA A 163 3.41 4.48 -14.25
CA ALA A 163 2.77 5.78 -14.13
C ALA A 163 1.45 5.87 -14.91
N ILE A 164 0.47 6.51 -14.27
CA ILE A 164 -0.82 6.89 -14.88
C ILE A 164 -0.94 8.40 -14.84
N VAL A 165 -0.91 9.06 -15.99
CA VAL A 165 -0.91 10.52 -16.08
C VAL A 165 -2.08 11.00 -16.92
N LEU A 166 -2.96 11.79 -16.31
CA LEU A 166 -4.03 12.56 -16.96
C LEU A 166 -3.58 14.04 -16.93
N PRO A 167 -2.84 14.53 -17.95
CA PRO A 167 -2.24 15.85 -17.86
C PRO A 167 -3.28 16.97 -18.03
N LYS A 168 -3.07 18.08 -17.31
CA LYS A 168 -3.78 19.35 -17.53
C LYS A 168 -2.98 20.36 -18.36
N SER A 169 -1.65 20.19 -18.42
CA SER A 169 -0.70 21.08 -19.11
C SER A 169 0.49 20.29 -19.70
N ASN A 170 1.64 20.92 -19.96
CA ASN A 170 2.83 20.35 -20.61
C ASN A 170 3.58 19.29 -19.78
N GLU A 171 3.07 18.85 -18.63
CA GLU A 171 3.65 17.72 -17.90
C GLU A 171 3.74 16.50 -18.81
N THR A 172 4.93 15.91 -18.84
CA THR A 172 5.19 14.77 -19.70
C THR A 172 5.24 13.51 -18.87
N ILE A 173 4.75 12.41 -19.42
CA ILE A 173 4.93 11.08 -18.82
C ILE A 173 6.42 10.76 -18.57
N GLN A 174 7.32 11.44 -19.28
CA GLN A 174 8.77 11.24 -19.18
C GLN A 174 9.31 11.63 -17.80
N ASP A 175 8.75 12.66 -17.17
CA ASP A 175 9.17 13.10 -15.83
C ASP A 175 9.06 11.97 -14.79
N TYR A 176 8.08 11.06 -14.99
CA TYR A 176 7.92 9.87 -14.15
C TYR A 176 8.83 8.73 -14.59
N MET A 177 9.05 8.54 -15.88
CA MET A 177 9.87 7.43 -16.40
C MET A 177 11.36 7.62 -16.15
N ASP A 178 11.80 8.86 -15.93
CA ASP A 178 13.19 9.17 -15.58
C ASP A 178 13.49 8.93 -14.09
N ASN A 179 12.47 8.64 -13.26
CA ASN A 179 12.66 8.28 -11.86
C ASN A 179 13.29 6.89 -11.75
N ASP A 180 14.26 6.80 -10.85
CA ASP A 180 14.93 5.56 -10.45
C ASP A 180 14.57 5.24 -9.00
N LEU A 181 14.64 3.95 -8.63
CA LEU A 181 14.47 3.54 -7.25
C LEU A 181 15.53 4.22 -6.37
N PRO A 182 15.20 4.64 -5.14
CA PRO A 182 16.22 5.05 -4.19
C PRO A 182 17.19 3.91 -3.93
N GLU A 183 18.44 4.24 -3.59
CA GLU A 183 19.53 3.25 -3.49
C GLU A 183 19.19 2.09 -2.53
N ASP A 184 18.58 2.39 -1.38
CA ASP A 184 18.18 1.38 -0.39
C ASP A 184 17.12 0.38 -0.89
N TYR A 185 16.48 0.65 -2.03
CA TYR A 185 15.46 -0.20 -2.64
C TYR A 185 15.94 -0.94 -3.88
N LYS A 186 17.15 -0.64 -4.36
CA LYS A 186 17.79 -1.40 -5.43
C LYS A 186 18.24 -2.76 -4.90
N PRO A 187 18.29 -3.80 -5.76
CA PRO A 187 18.85 -5.07 -5.35
C PRO A 187 20.31 -4.86 -4.95
N ASP A 188 20.69 -5.41 -3.81
CA ASP A 188 22.07 -5.37 -3.33
C ASP A 188 22.99 -6.00 -4.38
N ASP A 189 24.01 -5.27 -4.81
CA ASP A 189 24.93 -5.67 -5.88
C ASP A 189 25.87 -6.84 -5.49
N GLY A 190 25.76 -7.34 -4.26
CA GLY A 190 26.43 -8.58 -3.86
C GLY A 190 26.74 -8.73 -2.38
N ARG A 191 26.08 -8.01 -1.47
CA ARG A 191 26.17 -8.25 -0.02
C ARG A 191 24.83 -8.60 0.58
N SER A 192 24.29 -9.74 0.14
CA SER A 192 23.16 -10.46 0.73
C SER A 192 22.95 -10.15 2.22
N ILE A 193 22.01 -9.25 2.52
CA ILE A 193 21.23 -9.30 3.73
C ILE A 193 19.91 -9.95 3.34
N ALA A 194 19.65 -11.12 3.91
CA ALA A 194 18.31 -11.70 3.90
C ALA A 194 17.36 -10.62 4.40
N LEU A 195 16.42 -10.22 3.55
CA LEU A 195 15.42 -9.23 3.91
C LEU A 195 14.72 -9.69 5.17
N GLU A 196 14.86 -8.85 6.19
CA GLU A 196 14.13 -8.94 7.44
C GLU A 196 12.67 -8.99 7.06
N ILE A 197 12.07 -10.16 7.29
CA ILE A 197 10.65 -10.37 7.09
C ILE A 197 9.98 -9.51 8.15
N ASP A 198 9.57 -8.30 7.79
CA ASP A 198 8.70 -7.47 8.61
C ASP A 198 7.28 -8.08 8.53
N ILE A 199 7.13 -9.30 9.07
CA ILE A 199 5.84 -9.79 9.52
C ILE A 199 5.51 -8.85 10.67
N MET A 200 4.69 -7.84 10.39
CA MET A 200 3.89 -7.23 11.43
C MET A 200 3.07 -8.35 12.07
N ASP A 201 3.60 -8.85 13.19
CA ASP A 201 2.94 -9.77 14.10
C ASP A 201 1.69 -9.04 14.60
N TYR A 202 0.57 -9.27 13.93
CA TYR A 202 -0.73 -8.80 14.37
C TYR A 202 -1.13 -9.68 15.55
N SER A 203 -0.48 -9.44 16.69
CA SER A 203 -0.88 -9.94 18.00
C SER A 203 -2.25 -9.35 18.31
N VAL A 204 -3.30 -10.09 17.94
CA VAL A 204 -4.62 -9.91 18.56
C VAL A 204 -4.49 -10.45 19.97
N GLU A 205 -4.05 -9.58 20.88
CA GLU A 205 -4.32 -9.77 22.30
C GLU A 205 -5.84 -9.77 22.45
N ASN A 206 -6.41 -10.96 22.60
CA ASN A 206 -7.80 -11.11 23.02
C ASN A 206 -7.90 -10.57 24.45
N PRO A 207 -8.64 -9.47 24.72
CA PRO A 207 -8.97 -9.14 26.08
C PRO A 207 -9.91 -10.23 26.61
N VAL A 208 -9.50 -10.74 27.78
CA VAL A 208 -10.09 -11.80 28.60
C VAL A 208 -11.60 -11.68 28.76
#